data_AF-A0A5K0YFQ6-F1
#
_entry.id   AF-A0A5K0YFQ6-F1
#
_cell.length_a   1.000
_cell.length_b   1.000
_cell.length_c   1.000
_cell.angle_alpha   90.00
_cell.angle_beta   90.00
_cell.angle_gamma   90.00
#
_symmetry.space_group_name_H-M   'P 1'
#
loop_
_entity.id
_entity.type
_entity.pdbx_description
1 polymer ?
#
loop_
_entity_poly.entity_id
_entity_poly.type
_entity_poly.pdbx_seq_one_letter_code
_entity_poly.pdbx_strand_id
1 'polypeptide(L)'
;NFGERCFAGEPFFVGKEEGGDEDDGYVLIYTHNEGSGASSFVVMDAKSPTLDIMASVRLPQRVPYGFHGLFVCQKDLQKQKIWQ
;
A
#
# COMPACT_ATOMS: atom_id res chain seq x y z
N ASN A 1 -2.77 9.84 11.07
CA ASN A 1 -1.65 10.80 10.96
C ASN A 1 -0.35 10.00 11.02
N PHE A 2 0.52 10.06 9.99
CA PHE A 2 1.75 9.26 9.88
C PHE A 2 2.97 9.89 10.58
N GLY A 3 2.78 10.98 11.33
CA GLY A 3 3.83 11.71 12.02
C GLY A 3 4.18 13.02 11.33
N GLU A 4 5.00 13.82 12.01
CA GLU A 4 5.38 15.14 11.53
C GLU A 4 6.20 15.05 10.23
N ARG A 5 5.84 15.89 9.23
CA ARG A 5 6.48 15.93 7.91
C ARG A 5 6.42 14.61 7.13
N CYS A 6 5.51 13.70 7.50
CA CYS A 6 5.23 12.48 6.76
C CYS A 6 4.07 12.72 5.78
N PHE A 7 4.35 12.57 4.50
CA PHE A 7 3.37 12.69 3.42
C PHE A 7 3.15 11.33 2.76
N ALA A 8 1.95 11.11 2.26
CA ALA A 8 1.54 9.82 1.73
C ALA A 8 1.25 9.92 0.23
N GLY A 9 1.54 8.85 -0.51
CA GLY A 9 1.20 8.72 -1.93
C GLY A 9 -0.24 8.25 -2.15
N GLU A 10 -0.54 7.78 -3.36
CA GLU A 10 -1.83 7.14 -3.65
C GLU A 10 -2.04 5.88 -2.77
N PRO A 11 -3.23 5.70 -2.17
CA PRO A 11 -3.60 4.46 -1.49
C PRO A 11 -4.10 3.39 -2.48
N PHE A 12 -3.79 2.13 -2.20
CA PHE A 12 -4.26 0.97 -2.97
C PHE A 12 -5.07 0.03 -2.08
N PHE A 13 -6.25 -0.38 -2.53
CA PHE A 13 -7.02 -1.43 -1.86
C PHE A 13 -6.63 -2.82 -2.36
N VAL A 14 -6.53 -3.79 -1.45
CA VAL A 14 -6.30 -5.21 -1.75
C VAL A 14 -7.25 -6.06 -0.92
N GLY A 15 -8.25 -6.68 -1.57
CA GLY A 15 -9.19 -7.59 -0.93
C GLY A 15 -8.55 -8.92 -0.50
N LYS A 16 -9.05 -9.54 0.58
CA LYS A 16 -8.55 -10.83 1.08
C LYS A 16 -9.02 -12.02 0.24
N GLU A 17 -10.30 -12.04 -0.15
CA GLU A 17 -10.94 -13.16 -0.87
C GLU A 17 -11.99 -12.69 -1.88
N GLU A 18 -12.28 -13.52 -2.87
CA GLU A 18 -13.41 -13.29 -3.78
C GLU A 18 -14.73 -13.61 -3.03
N GLY A 19 -15.56 -12.59 -2.78
CA GLY A 19 -16.90 -12.75 -2.17
C GLY A 19 -17.06 -12.22 -0.74
N GLY A 20 -16.04 -11.55 -0.17
CA GLY A 20 -16.17 -10.78 1.06
C GLY A 20 -16.90 -9.44 0.86
N ASP A 21 -17.10 -8.70 1.96
CA ASP A 21 -17.60 -7.31 1.90
C ASP A 21 -16.63 -6.44 1.07
N GLU A 22 -17.13 -5.36 0.48
CA GLU A 22 -16.34 -4.44 -0.38
C GLU A 22 -15.04 -3.97 0.30
N ASP A 23 -15.08 -3.78 1.62
CA ASP A 23 -13.99 -3.29 2.45
C ASP A 23 -13.19 -4.39 3.16
N ASP A 24 -13.46 -5.67 2.93
CA ASP A 24 -12.71 -6.76 3.55
C ASP A 24 -11.34 -6.97 2.89
N GLY A 25 -10.38 -6.18 3.36
CA GLY A 25 -9.05 -6.16 2.77
C GLY A 25 -8.08 -5.27 3.51
N TYR A 26 -7.13 -4.75 2.75
CA TYR A 26 -6.06 -3.90 3.23
C TYR A 26 -5.98 -2.63 2.40
N VAL A 27 -5.63 -1.53 3.04
CA VAL A 27 -5.20 -0.31 2.36
C VAL A 27 -3.68 -0.20 2.46
N LEU A 28 -3.03 -0.09 1.31
CA LEU A 28 -1.58 -0.03 1.16
C LEU A 28 -1.16 1.37 0.76
N ILE A 29 -0.06 1.89 1.32
CA ILE A 29 0.41 3.23 0.97
C ILE A 29 1.93 3.37 1.14
N TYR A 30 2.55 4.19 0.30
CA TYR A 30 3.91 4.68 0.53
C TYR A 30 3.86 6.00 1.30
N THR A 31 4.68 6.11 2.34
CA THR A 31 4.89 7.33 3.09
C THR A 31 6.31 7.83 2.89
N HIS A 32 6.50 9.15 2.90
CA HIS A 32 7.78 9.82 2.82
C HIS A 32 7.88 10.88 3.91
N ASN A 33 8.92 10.79 4.73
CA ASN A 33 9.24 11.81 5.71
C ASN A 33 10.23 12.82 5.10
N GLU A 34 9.78 14.05 4.83
CA GLU A 34 10.62 15.08 4.21
C GLU A 34 11.69 15.66 5.13
N GLY A 35 11.60 15.41 6.45
CA GLY A 35 12.65 15.81 7.40
C GLY A 35 13.86 14.89 7.37
N SER A 36 13.63 13.58 7.33
CA SER A 36 14.67 12.54 7.37
C SER A 36 15.04 11.96 6.00
N GLY A 37 14.20 12.21 4.98
CA GLY A 37 14.33 11.58 3.67
C GLY A 37 13.85 10.12 3.62
N ALA A 38 13.42 9.54 4.73
CA ALA A 38 13.01 8.14 4.82
C ALA A 38 11.68 7.89 4.10
N SER A 39 11.51 6.66 3.58
CA SER A 39 10.24 6.17 3.08
C SER A 39 9.84 4.86 3.75
N SER A 40 8.54 4.65 3.92
CA SER A 40 7.99 3.40 4.45
C SER A 40 6.81 2.93 3.61
N PHE A 41 6.67 1.63 3.47
CA PHE A 41 5.47 0.98 2.96
C PHE A 41 4.58 0.57 4.13
N VAL A 42 3.32 1.00 4.12
CA VAL A 42 2.39 0.83 5.24
C VAL A 42 1.20 -0.01 4.79
N VAL A 43 0.82 -0.98 5.63
CA VAL A 43 -0.35 -1.85 5.46
C VAL A 43 -1.34 -1.54 6.58
N MET A 44 -2.58 -1.21 6.21
CA MET A 44 -3.65 -0.87 7.13
C MET A 44 -4.83 -1.82 6.97
N ASP A 45 -5.56 -2.07 8.06
CA ASP A 45 -6.84 -2.78 8.02
C ASP A 45 -7.90 -1.87 7.38
N ALA A 46 -8.47 -2.29 6.26
CA ALA A 46 -9.46 -1.50 5.53
C ALA A 46 -10.81 -1.39 6.27
N LYS A 47 -11.14 -2.37 7.13
CA LYS A 47 -12.38 -2.35 7.94
C LYS A 47 -12.25 -1.53 9.21
N SER A 48 -11.03 -1.20 9.61
CA SER A 48 -10.83 -0.34 10.77
C SER A 48 -11.36 1.06 10.47
N PRO A 49 -12.22 1.64 11.33
CA PRO A 49 -12.74 3.00 11.13
C PRO A 49 -11.66 4.08 11.12
N THR A 50 -10.46 3.74 11.62
CA THR A 50 -9.29 4.62 11.69
C THR A 50 -8.15 4.20 10.78
N LEU A 51 -8.33 3.15 9.95
CA LEU A 51 -7.28 2.53 9.14
C LEU A 51 -6.05 2.16 9.98
N ASP A 52 -6.27 1.31 10.99
CA ASP A 52 -5.21 0.91 11.91
C ASP A 52 -4.03 0.26 11.17
N ILE A 53 -2.82 0.69 11.50
CA ILE A 53 -1.59 0.19 10.88
C ILE A 53 -1.31 -1.21 11.39
N MET A 54 -1.41 -2.19 10.50
CA MET A 54 -1.08 -3.60 10.78
C MET A 54 0.42 -3.87 10.60
N ALA A 55 1.06 -3.19 9.64
CA ALA A 55 2.48 -3.31 9.40
C ALA A 55 3.07 -2.03 8.80
N SER A 56 4.34 -1.75 9.10
CA SER A 56 5.12 -0.70 8.48
C SER A 56 6.52 -1.21 8.17
N VAL A 57 6.91 -1.16 6.90
CA VAL A 57 8.21 -1.59 6.40
C VAL A 57 8.99 -0.36 5.98
N ARG A 58 10.07 -0.05 6.72
CA ARG A 58 11.02 1.00 6.31
C ARG A 58 11.76 0.55 5.06
N LEU A 59 11.76 1.39 4.04
CA LEU A 59 12.42 1.10 2.76
C LEU A 59 13.89 1.52 2.81
N PRO A 60 14.79 0.80 2.09
CA PRO A 60 16.22 1.11 2.09
C PRO A 60 16.54 2.40 1.32
N GLN A 61 15.60 2.92 0.53
CA GLN A 61 15.75 4.10 -0.32
C GLN A 61 14.44 4.90 -0.36
N ARG A 62 14.55 6.16 -0.79
CA ARG A 62 13.40 7.05 -0.98
C ARG A 62 12.52 6.56 -2.14
N VAL A 63 11.21 6.55 -1.93
CA VAL A 63 10.20 6.45 -3.00
C VAL A 63 9.76 7.87 -3.37
N PRO A 64 9.96 8.33 -4.63
CA PRO A 64 9.46 9.62 -5.07
C PRO A 64 7.94 9.72 -5.07
N TYR A 65 7.41 10.95 -5.03
CA TYR A 65 5.99 11.19 -5.23
C TYR A 65 5.59 10.76 -6.65
N GLY A 66 4.80 9.69 -6.73
CA GLY A 66 4.22 9.17 -7.95
C GLY A 66 2.82 9.71 -8.19
N PHE A 67 2.18 9.20 -9.24
CA PHE A 67 0.76 9.44 -9.52
C PHE A 67 -0.03 8.19 -9.16
N HIS A 68 -0.17 7.29 -10.13
CA HIS A 68 -1.00 6.10 -10.00
C HIS A 68 -0.18 4.81 -9.91
N GLY A 69 -0.76 3.79 -9.29
CA GLY A 69 -0.23 2.43 -9.24
C GLY A 69 -1.32 1.38 -9.28
N LEU A 70 -0.89 0.11 -9.40
CA LEU A 70 -1.78 -1.04 -9.41
C LEU A 70 -1.15 -2.17 -8.60
N PHE A 71 -1.93 -2.76 -7.69
CA PHE A 71 -1.56 -4.03 -7.10
C PHE A 71 -1.92 -5.16 -8.06
N VAL A 72 -0.96 -6.04 -8.32
CA VAL A 72 -1.16 -7.24 -9.14
C VAL A 72 -0.85 -8.45 -8.26
N CYS A 73 -1.88 -9.26 -7.98
CA CYS A 73 -1.68 -10.45 -7.18
C CYS A 73 -0.86 -11.49 -7.95
N GLN A 74 -0.26 -12.46 -7.25
CA GLN A 74 0.55 -13.50 -7.88
C GLN A 74 -0.22 -14.28 -8.96
N LYS A 75 -1.50 -14.59 -8.71
CA LYS A 75 -2.38 -15.30 -9.67
C LYS A 75 -2.52 -14.51 -10.97
N ASP A 76 -2.70 -13.19 -10.90
CA ASP A 76 -2.84 -12.34 -12.08
C ASP A 76 -1.51 -12.08 -12.78
N LEU A 77 -0.43 -11.90 -12.02
CA LEU A 77 0.92 -11.77 -12.57
C LEU A 77 1.34 -13.03 -13.34
N GLN A 78 0.96 -14.22 -12.88
CA GLN A 78 1.23 -15.48 -13.57
C GLN A 78 0.48 -15.60 -14.90
N LYS A 79 -0.75 -15.09 -15.01
CA LYS A 79 -1.52 -15.08 -16.27
C LYS A 79 -0.85 -14.24 -17.35
N GLN A 80 -0.07 -13.21 -16.97
CA GLN A 80 0.63 -12.36 -17.93
C GLN A 80 1.79 -13.06 -18.67
N LYS A 81 2.26 -14.22 -18.19
CA LYS A 81 3.36 -14.97 -18.80
C LYS A 81 2.94 -15.84 -19.99
N ILE A 82 1.66 -15.88 -20.34
CA ILE A 82 1.12 -16.73 -21.41
C ILE A 82 1.23 -15.96 -22.75
N TRP A 83 2.45 -15.84 -23.25
CA TRP A 83 2.76 -15.51 -24.65
C TRP A 83 3.96 -16.35 -25.16
N GLN A 84 4.14 -17.55 -24.61
CA GLN A 84 4.98 -18.62 -25.16
C GLN A 84 4.08 -19.78 -25.55
#